data_AF-A0A2E4MFA7-F1
#
_entry.id   AF-A0A2E4MFA7-F1
#
_cell.length_a   1.000
_cell.length_b   1.000
_cell.length_c   1.000
_cell.angle_alpha   90.00
_cell.angle_beta   90.00
_cell.angle_gamma   90.00
#
_symmetry.space_group_name_H-M   'P 1'
#
loop_
_entity.id
_entity.type
_entity.pdbx_description
1 polymer ?
#
loop_
_entity_poly.entity_id
_entity_poly.type
_entity_poly.pdbx_seq_one_letter_code
_entity_poly.pdbx_strand_id
1 'polypeptide(L)'
;MKDLKSKYEPDKVISAIEENFVIHKFKLISLLSIDSCPLSKYKQERQMSFLESDGPDDEELVKEVANTLHDAIYFMTLSKKKRTSVTQKMRSFAIDLIDSQLGRIKLFSEDMLLELPFSTKKDVEKPQILNEVIDVLGCIESGLEIEKSYWENIPRAGYLSGLQVSMGKFFVKLNQIGMSQKDQITLVQQILDEFKVDWQEGARENIKFLFSYLLWKY
;
A
#
# COMPACT_ATOMS: atom_id res chain seq x y z
N MET A 1 -5.05 8.30 20.03
CA MET A 1 -4.41 7.08 19.45
C MET A 1 -5.11 5.79 19.90
N LYS A 2 -5.17 5.49 21.21
CA LYS A 2 -5.89 4.29 21.71
C LYS A 2 -7.37 4.26 21.28
N ASP A 3 -8.05 5.41 21.34
CA ASP A 3 -9.47 5.49 20.97
C ASP A 3 -9.69 5.25 19.46
N LEU A 4 -8.83 5.80 18.61
CA LEU A 4 -8.87 5.54 17.16
C LEU A 4 -8.63 4.06 16.84
N LYS A 5 -7.63 3.45 17.49
CA LYS A 5 -7.37 2.01 17.35
C LYS A 5 -8.55 1.16 17.81
N SER A 6 -9.23 1.56 18.90
CA SER A 6 -10.43 0.87 19.36
C SER A 6 -11.62 1.04 18.42
N LYS A 7 -11.79 2.23 17.82
CA LYS A 7 -12.90 2.55 16.89
C LYS A 7 -12.77 1.79 15.56
N TYR A 8 -11.56 1.76 15.01
CA TYR A 8 -11.34 1.24 13.66
C TYR A 8 -10.71 -0.15 13.61
N GLU A 9 -10.14 -0.63 14.72
CA GLU A 9 -9.47 -1.93 14.84
C GLU A 9 -8.48 -2.22 13.70
N PRO A 10 -7.58 -1.28 13.34
CA PRO A 10 -6.65 -1.45 12.24
C PRO A 10 -5.72 -2.65 12.46
N ASP A 11 -5.35 -2.91 13.72
CA ASP A 11 -4.48 -4.03 14.09
C ASP A 11 -5.12 -5.37 13.73
N LYS A 12 -6.46 -5.52 13.84
CA LYS A 12 -7.17 -6.74 13.41
C LYS A 12 -7.08 -6.94 11.89
N VAL A 13 -7.14 -5.85 11.12
CA VAL A 13 -7.00 -5.92 9.65
C VAL A 13 -5.57 -6.30 9.28
N ILE A 14 -4.57 -5.71 9.93
CA ILE A 14 -3.16 -6.02 9.71
C ILE A 14 -2.87 -7.49 10.04
N SER A 15 -3.31 -7.99 11.19
CA SER A 15 -3.16 -9.41 11.55
C SER A 15 -3.86 -10.34 10.55
N ALA A 16 -5.07 -9.98 10.09
CA ALA A 16 -5.78 -10.77 9.09
C ALA A 16 -5.05 -10.80 7.74
N ILE A 17 -4.33 -9.73 7.37
CA ILE A 17 -3.50 -9.69 6.17
C ILE A 17 -2.35 -10.69 6.28
N GLU A 18 -1.61 -10.64 7.37
CA GLU A 18 -0.48 -11.56 7.63
C GLU A 18 -0.92 -13.02 7.62
N GLU A 19 -2.00 -13.34 8.34
CA GLU A 19 -2.56 -14.71 8.39
C GLU A 19 -2.98 -15.19 7.01
N ASN A 20 -3.67 -14.34 6.23
CA ASN A 20 -4.09 -14.69 4.87
C ASN A 20 -2.91 -14.92 3.95
N PHE A 21 -1.86 -14.11 4.06
CA PHE A 21 -0.67 -14.31 3.26
C PHE A 21 -0.01 -15.65 3.57
N VAL A 22 0.20 -15.99 4.84
CA VAL A 22 0.79 -17.28 5.23
C VAL A 22 -0.02 -18.45 4.69
N ILE A 23 -1.35 -18.40 4.79
CA ILE A 23 -2.24 -19.48 4.34
C ILE A 23 -2.18 -19.67 2.82
N HIS A 24 -2.11 -18.57 2.05
CA HIS A 24 -2.29 -18.61 0.61
C HIS A 24 -1.00 -18.45 -0.20
N LYS A 25 0.14 -18.16 0.46
CA LYS A 25 1.44 -17.95 -0.19
C LYS A 25 1.86 -19.13 -1.05
N PHE A 26 1.72 -20.37 -0.54
CA PHE A 26 2.08 -21.56 -1.29
C PHE A 26 1.26 -21.67 -2.58
N LYS A 27 -0.06 -21.45 -2.47
CA LYS A 27 -0.98 -21.47 -3.62
C LYS A 27 -0.59 -20.43 -4.68
N LEU A 28 -0.23 -19.22 -4.24
CA LEU A 28 0.23 -18.16 -5.15
C LEU A 28 1.56 -18.53 -5.83
N ILE A 29 2.53 -19.04 -5.07
CA ILE A 29 3.83 -19.49 -5.61
C ILE A 29 3.61 -20.60 -6.65
N SER A 30 2.76 -21.59 -6.34
CA SER A 30 2.44 -22.66 -7.29
C SER A 30 1.84 -22.11 -8.58
N LEU A 31 0.89 -21.18 -8.51
CA LEU A 31 0.31 -20.52 -9.69
C LEU A 31 1.39 -19.78 -10.51
N LEU A 32 2.29 -19.04 -9.85
CA LEU A 32 3.34 -18.28 -10.53
C LEU A 32 4.46 -19.17 -11.10
N SER A 33 4.54 -20.42 -10.65
CA SER A 33 5.56 -21.37 -11.07
C SER A 33 5.19 -22.17 -12.32
N ILE A 34 3.91 -22.29 -12.67
CA ILE A 34 3.49 -23.08 -13.85
C ILE A 34 3.99 -22.47 -15.16
N ASP A 35 4.28 -23.32 -16.15
CA ASP A 35 4.83 -22.88 -17.44
C ASP A 35 3.87 -21.99 -18.23
N SER A 36 2.56 -22.18 -18.04
CA SER A 36 1.50 -21.38 -18.68
C SER A 36 1.29 -20.01 -18.03
N CYS A 37 1.93 -19.73 -16.88
CA CYS A 37 1.92 -18.41 -16.27
C CYS A 37 2.78 -17.46 -17.12
N PRO A 38 2.31 -16.25 -17.48
CA PRO A 38 3.10 -15.31 -18.27
C PRO A 38 4.46 -14.97 -17.67
N LEU A 39 4.63 -15.10 -16.35
CA LEU A 39 5.89 -14.89 -15.67
C LEU A 39 7.00 -15.83 -16.17
N SER A 40 6.67 -17.04 -16.65
CA SER A 40 7.65 -18.02 -17.15
C SER A 40 8.53 -17.48 -18.29
N LYS A 41 7.97 -16.62 -19.14
CA LYS A 41 8.71 -15.99 -20.26
C LYS A 41 9.82 -15.05 -19.79
N TYR A 42 9.67 -14.47 -18.61
CA TYR A 42 10.57 -13.45 -18.05
C TYR A 42 11.55 -14.05 -17.03
N LYS A 43 11.40 -15.35 -16.72
CA LYS A 43 12.36 -16.12 -15.93
C LYS A 43 13.67 -16.31 -16.72
N GLN A 44 13.57 -16.67 -17.99
CA GLN A 44 14.70 -16.99 -18.85
C GLN A 44 15.46 -15.78 -19.41
N GLU A 45 14.82 -14.62 -19.60
CA GLU A 45 15.47 -13.43 -20.19
C GLU A 45 16.53 -12.77 -19.27
N ARG A 46 16.54 -13.06 -17.97
CA ARG A 46 17.64 -12.64 -17.07
C ARG A 46 18.92 -13.46 -17.27
N GLN A 47 18.84 -14.63 -17.90
CA GLN A 47 19.94 -15.59 -18.05
C GLN A 47 20.73 -15.41 -19.36
N MET A 48 20.88 -14.19 -19.90
CA MET A 48 21.75 -13.92 -21.06
C MET A 48 23.27 -13.95 -20.71
N SER A 49 23.66 -14.69 -19.68
CA SER A 49 25.02 -15.16 -19.47
C SER A 49 25.07 -16.63 -19.88
N PHE A 50 25.78 -16.94 -20.96
CA PHE A 50 25.85 -18.22 -21.68
C PHE A 50 26.35 -19.44 -20.85
N LEU A 51 26.45 -19.36 -19.52
CA LEU A 51 27.16 -20.33 -18.68
C LEU A 51 26.39 -20.85 -17.45
N GLU A 52 25.16 -20.43 -17.17
CA GLU A 52 24.42 -20.94 -16.00
C GLU A 52 23.12 -21.63 -16.42
N SER A 53 23.05 -22.95 -16.15
CA SER A 53 21.85 -23.78 -16.28
C SER A 53 20.76 -23.33 -15.30
N ASP A 54 19.49 -23.40 -15.72
CA ASP A 54 18.26 -23.20 -14.92
C ASP A 54 18.51 -23.22 -13.40
N GLY A 55 18.75 -22.02 -12.86
CA GLY A 55 19.27 -21.82 -11.51
C GLY A 55 18.26 -21.22 -10.53
N PRO A 56 18.63 -21.10 -9.24
CA PRO A 56 17.82 -20.55 -8.14
C PRO A 56 17.16 -19.17 -8.37
N ASP A 57 17.58 -18.45 -9.42
CA ASP A 57 17.09 -17.12 -9.81
C ASP A 57 15.60 -17.13 -10.25
N ASP A 58 15.13 -18.22 -10.85
CA ASP A 58 13.72 -18.37 -11.28
C ASP A 58 12.77 -18.57 -10.10
N GLU A 59 13.19 -19.37 -9.12
CA GLU A 59 12.44 -19.60 -7.89
C GLU A 59 12.46 -18.34 -7.01
N GLU A 60 13.57 -17.61 -7.01
CA GLU A 60 13.71 -16.31 -6.35
C GLU A 60 12.76 -15.27 -6.97
N LEU A 61 12.73 -15.12 -8.30
CA LEU A 61 11.80 -14.21 -8.98
C LEU A 61 10.35 -14.52 -8.63
N VAL A 62 9.94 -15.80 -8.64
CA VAL A 62 8.59 -16.20 -8.25
C VAL A 62 8.29 -15.78 -6.81
N LYS A 63 9.22 -16.02 -5.87
CA LYS A 63 9.06 -15.62 -4.46
C LYS A 63 8.98 -14.11 -4.31
N GLU A 64 9.82 -13.35 -5.02
CA GLU A 64 9.81 -11.88 -5.01
C GLU A 64 8.45 -11.36 -5.48
N VAL A 65 7.98 -11.82 -6.65
CA VAL A 65 6.69 -11.41 -7.21
C VAL A 65 5.54 -11.81 -6.28
N ALA A 66 5.57 -13.03 -5.71
CA ALA A 66 4.56 -13.47 -4.75
C ALA A 66 4.51 -12.57 -3.50
N ASN A 67 5.67 -12.18 -2.96
CA ASN A 67 5.77 -11.30 -1.80
C ASN A 67 5.22 -9.89 -2.09
N THR A 68 5.27 -9.41 -3.34
CA THR A 68 4.66 -8.11 -3.69
C THR A 68 3.13 -8.10 -3.65
N LEU A 69 2.50 -9.28 -3.63
CA LEU A 69 1.03 -9.45 -3.55
C LEU A 69 0.53 -9.72 -2.11
N HIS A 70 1.38 -9.50 -1.11
CA HIS A 70 1.11 -9.75 0.31
C HIS A 70 -0.28 -9.29 0.75
N ASP A 71 -0.53 -7.99 0.64
CA ASP A 71 -1.78 -7.37 1.07
C ASP A 71 -2.93 -7.67 0.10
N ALA A 72 -2.61 -7.87 -1.18
CA ALA A 72 -3.58 -8.09 -2.24
C ALA A 72 -4.33 -9.42 -2.06
N ILE A 73 -3.62 -10.48 -1.65
CA ILE A 73 -4.22 -11.80 -1.35
C ILE A 73 -5.36 -11.67 -0.34
N TYR A 74 -5.16 -10.89 0.73
CA TYR A 74 -6.21 -10.66 1.72
C TYR A 74 -7.46 -10.09 1.07
N PHE A 75 -7.34 -9.04 0.26
CA PHE A 75 -8.50 -8.48 -0.45
C PHE A 75 -9.11 -9.46 -1.45
N MET A 76 -8.33 -10.30 -2.12
CA MET A 76 -8.83 -11.32 -3.06
C MET A 76 -9.74 -12.34 -2.37
N THR A 77 -9.45 -12.69 -1.11
CA THR A 77 -10.24 -13.67 -0.33
C THR A 77 -11.56 -13.10 0.22
N LEU A 78 -11.71 -11.76 0.22
CA LEU A 78 -12.88 -11.09 0.78
C LEU A 78 -14.03 -10.97 -0.23
N SER A 79 -15.26 -11.12 0.28
CA SER A 79 -16.46 -10.78 -0.49
C SER A 79 -16.49 -9.28 -0.85
N LYS A 80 -17.22 -8.91 -1.91
CA LYS A 80 -17.35 -7.51 -2.36
C LYS A 80 -17.74 -6.56 -1.21
N LYS A 81 -18.73 -6.96 -0.40
CA LYS A 81 -19.20 -6.17 0.76
C LYS A 81 -18.09 -5.97 1.80
N LYS A 82 -17.33 -7.03 2.11
CA LYS A 82 -16.22 -6.96 3.07
C LYS A 82 -15.07 -6.11 2.53
N ARG A 83 -14.68 -6.25 1.26
CA ARG A 83 -13.65 -5.41 0.62
C ARG A 83 -13.98 -3.92 0.72
N THR A 84 -15.21 -3.53 0.35
CA THR A 84 -15.66 -2.14 0.46
C THR A 84 -15.61 -1.65 1.91
N SER A 85 -16.16 -2.45 2.84
CA SER A 85 -16.21 -2.09 4.26
C SER A 85 -14.82 -1.90 4.87
N VAL A 86 -13.90 -2.84 4.63
CA VAL A 86 -12.52 -2.75 5.13
C VAL A 86 -11.80 -1.54 4.54
N THR A 87 -11.91 -1.33 3.22
CA THR A 87 -11.27 -0.18 2.55
C THR A 87 -11.78 1.14 3.11
N GLN A 88 -13.10 1.30 3.29
CA GLN A 88 -13.69 2.51 3.86
C GLN A 88 -13.28 2.71 5.34
N LYS A 89 -13.27 1.63 6.13
CA LYS A 89 -12.85 1.66 7.55
C LYS A 89 -11.39 2.10 7.68
N MET A 90 -10.49 1.52 6.89
CA MET A 90 -9.06 1.85 6.92
C MET A 90 -8.78 3.26 6.37
N ARG A 91 -9.50 3.70 5.34
CA ARG A 91 -9.40 5.09 4.85
C ARG A 91 -9.84 6.09 5.91
N SER A 92 -10.96 5.81 6.60
CA SER A 92 -11.45 6.67 7.68
C SER A 92 -10.48 6.70 8.86
N PHE A 93 -9.87 5.55 9.18
CA PHE A 93 -8.82 5.50 10.18
C PHE A 93 -7.61 6.36 9.81
N ALA A 94 -7.14 6.31 8.55
CA ALA A 94 -6.02 7.10 8.08
C ALA A 94 -6.31 8.61 8.18
N ILE A 95 -7.48 9.06 7.72
CA ILE A 95 -7.89 10.47 7.81
C ILE A 95 -7.97 10.93 9.27
N ASP A 96 -8.71 10.21 10.13
CA ASP A 96 -8.84 10.56 11.55
C ASP A 96 -7.48 10.54 12.28
N LEU A 97 -6.56 9.66 11.86
CA LEU A 97 -5.21 9.59 12.40
C LEU A 97 -4.39 10.83 12.03
N ILE A 98 -4.43 11.23 10.76
CA ILE A 98 -3.75 12.43 10.26
C ILE A 98 -4.32 13.67 10.97
N ASP A 99 -5.64 13.79 11.06
CA ASP A 99 -6.30 14.88 11.78
C ASP A 99 -5.87 14.94 13.25
N SER A 100 -5.78 13.78 13.91
CA SER A 100 -5.28 13.70 15.27
C SER A 100 -3.81 14.13 15.39
N GLN A 101 -2.96 13.90 14.41
CA GLN A 101 -1.55 14.35 14.45
C GLN A 101 -1.44 15.85 14.13
N LEU A 102 -2.15 16.33 13.11
CA LEU A 102 -2.21 17.76 12.78
C LEU A 102 -2.71 18.58 13.98
N GLY A 103 -3.77 18.12 14.66
CA GLY A 103 -4.26 18.78 15.87
C GLY A 103 -3.22 18.82 16.99
N ARG A 104 -2.39 17.79 17.14
CA ARG A 104 -1.29 17.78 18.12
C ARG A 104 -0.19 18.76 17.72
N ILE A 105 0.22 18.77 16.46
CA ILE A 105 1.24 19.71 15.97
C ILE A 105 0.78 21.14 16.20
N LYS A 106 -0.48 21.46 15.87
CA LYS A 106 -1.07 22.78 16.15
C LYS A 106 -1.04 23.15 17.63
N LEU A 107 -1.46 22.24 18.51
CA LEU A 107 -1.37 22.45 19.96
C LEU A 107 0.07 22.69 20.43
N PHE A 108 1.05 21.96 19.90
CA PHE A 108 2.46 22.17 20.23
C PHE A 108 3.01 23.51 19.71
N SER A 109 2.62 23.92 18.51
CA SER A 109 3.10 25.13 17.85
C SER A 109 2.42 26.41 18.37
N GLU A 110 1.12 26.36 18.67
CA GLU A 110 0.32 27.51 19.11
C GLU A 110 0.38 27.73 20.62
N ASP A 111 0.29 26.65 21.41
CA ASP A 111 0.13 26.72 22.87
C ASP A 111 1.47 26.67 23.63
N MET A 112 2.58 26.80 22.89
CA MET A 112 3.97 26.87 23.36
C MET A 112 4.20 26.09 24.68
N LEU A 113 3.83 24.81 24.71
CA LEU A 113 4.09 23.91 25.86
C LEU A 113 5.60 23.75 26.17
N LEU A 114 6.46 24.33 25.33
CA LEU A 114 7.90 24.45 25.48
C LEU A 114 8.34 25.77 26.15
N GLU A 115 7.44 26.74 26.35
CA GLU A 115 7.68 27.80 27.33
C GLU A 115 7.68 27.14 28.70
N LEU A 116 8.88 27.13 29.29
CA LEU A 116 9.19 26.53 30.58
C LEU A 116 8.03 26.70 31.57
N PRO A 117 7.65 25.67 32.36
CA PRO A 117 6.56 25.72 33.34
C PRO A 117 6.72 26.80 34.44
N PHE A 118 7.79 27.60 34.39
CA PHE A 118 8.15 28.64 35.35
C PHE A 118 8.49 30.01 34.72
N SER A 119 8.25 30.23 33.42
CA SER A 119 8.58 31.54 32.80
C SER A 119 7.53 32.60 33.14
N THR A 120 7.71 33.27 34.28
CA THR A 120 6.99 34.52 34.63
C THR A 120 7.64 35.78 34.05
N LYS A 121 8.69 35.63 33.22
CA LYS A 121 9.42 36.75 32.63
C LYS A 121 9.24 36.75 31.11
N LYS A 122 8.56 37.80 30.62
CA LYS A 122 8.21 38.02 29.22
C LYS A 122 9.42 38.20 28.26
N ASP A 123 10.65 38.29 28.77
CA ASP A 123 11.84 38.67 28.01
C ASP A 123 12.93 37.57 27.96
N VAL A 124 12.55 36.29 27.96
CA VAL A 124 13.52 35.22 27.67
C VAL A 124 13.52 34.99 26.16
N GLU A 125 14.64 35.30 25.49
CA GLU A 125 14.83 34.95 24.08
C GLU A 125 14.52 33.47 23.87
N LYS A 126 13.67 33.16 22.90
CA LYS A 126 13.33 31.78 22.55
C LYS A 126 14.62 31.04 22.22
N PRO A 127 14.90 29.89 22.87
CA PRO A 127 16.07 29.09 22.54
C PRO A 127 16.11 28.77 21.05
N GLN A 128 17.27 28.89 20.40
CA GLN A 128 17.41 28.58 18.97
C GLN A 128 16.90 27.17 18.61
N ILE A 129 17.09 26.20 19.52
CA ILE A 129 16.57 24.84 19.38
C ILE A 129 15.04 24.78 19.27
N LEU A 130 14.31 25.73 19.85
CA LEU A 130 12.85 25.80 19.74
C LEU A 130 12.43 26.18 18.32
N ASN A 131 13.18 27.06 17.66
CA ASN A 131 12.93 27.43 16.26
C ASN A 131 13.19 26.22 15.34
N GLU A 132 14.27 25.48 15.56
CA GLU A 132 14.56 24.26 14.81
C GLU A 132 13.46 23.20 14.98
N VAL A 133 12.93 23.04 16.19
CA VAL A 133 11.80 22.14 16.46
C VAL A 133 10.52 22.60 15.73
N ILE A 134 10.23 23.90 15.73
CA ILE A 134 9.09 24.47 15.00
C ILE A 134 9.23 24.24 13.49
N ASP A 135 10.43 24.44 12.93
CA ASP A 135 10.68 24.20 11.51
C ASP A 135 10.44 22.73 11.13
N VAL A 136 10.93 21.79 11.95
CA VAL A 136 10.68 20.35 11.76
C VAL A 136 9.18 20.04 11.87
N LEU A 137 8.49 20.60 12.85
CA LEU A 137 7.04 20.42 12.99
C LEU A 137 6.27 20.96 11.78
N GLY A 138 6.69 22.09 11.21
CA GLY A 138 6.13 22.66 9.98
C GLY A 138 6.36 21.75 8.76
N CYS A 139 7.55 21.15 8.63
CA CYS A 139 7.80 20.14 7.59
C CYS A 139 6.88 18.92 7.75
N ILE A 140 6.70 18.41 8.99
CA ILE A 140 5.80 17.28 9.25
C ILE A 140 4.34 17.66 8.95
N GLU A 141 3.90 18.84 9.37
CA GLU A 141 2.54 19.36 9.12
C GLU A 141 2.25 19.40 7.62
N SER A 142 3.12 20.02 6.83
CA SER A 142 2.95 20.10 5.37
C SER A 142 2.86 18.71 4.71
N GLY A 143 3.68 17.76 5.16
CA GLY A 143 3.64 16.38 4.68
C GLY A 143 2.31 15.69 5.00
N LEU A 144 1.81 15.87 6.22
CA LEU A 144 0.52 15.34 6.67
C LEU A 144 -0.67 15.98 5.93
N GLU A 145 -0.62 17.28 5.62
CA GLU A 145 -1.66 17.94 4.83
C GLU A 145 -1.72 17.42 3.38
N ILE A 146 -0.56 17.17 2.77
CA ILE A 146 -0.48 16.51 1.45
C ILE A 146 -1.11 15.11 1.52
N GLU A 147 -0.76 14.33 2.55
CA GLU A 147 -1.32 12.99 2.72
C GLU A 147 -2.84 13.02 2.96
N LYS A 148 -3.31 13.96 3.79
CA LYS A 148 -4.74 14.15 4.03
C LYS A 148 -5.49 14.49 2.74
N SER A 149 -4.99 15.47 2.00
CA SER A 149 -5.56 15.87 0.71
C SER A 149 -5.62 14.70 -0.26
N TYR A 150 -4.58 13.86 -0.29
CA TYR A 150 -4.62 12.61 -1.05
C TYR A 150 -5.77 11.70 -0.60
N TRP A 151 -5.87 11.38 0.69
CA TRP A 151 -6.93 10.52 1.21
C TRP A 151 -8.33 11.08 1.03
N GLU A 152 -8.52 12.40 1.01
CA GLU A 152 -9.82 13.04 0.78
C GLU A 152 -10.22 13.02 -0.70
N ASN A 153 -9.26 13.21 -1.60
CA ASN A 153 -9.50 13.35 -3.04
C ASN A 153 -9.51 12.02 -3.81
N ILE A 154 -9.16 10.89 -3.20
CA ILE A 154 -9.35 9.57 -3.83
C ILE A 154 -10.85 9.37 -4.12
N PRO A 155 -11.24 8.98 -5.34
CA PRO A 155 -12.63 8.66 -5.67
C PRO A 155 -13.29 7.71 -4.65
N ARG A 156 -14.62 7.75 -4.55
CA ARG A 156 -15.36 6.94 -3.57
C ARG A 156 -14.90 5.48 -3.63
N ALA A 157 -14.43 4.96 -2.48
CA ALA A 157 -13.88 3.61 -2.41
C ALA A 157 -14.94 2.57 -2.83
N GLY A 158 -14.69 1.93 -3.98
CA GLY A 158 -15.46 0.82 -4.49
C GLY A 158 -14.95 -0.50 -3.94
N TYR A 159 -15.61 -1.59 -4.32
CA TYR A 159 -15.26 -2.94 -3.85
C TYR A 159 -13.89 -3.43 -4.36
N LEU A 160 -13.32 -2.78 -5.38
CA LEU A 160 -11.97 -3.08 -5.88
C LEU A 160 -10.90 -2.16 -5.29
N SER A 161 -11.23 -1.00 -4.72
CA SER A 161 -10.24 0.03 -4.40
C SER A 161 -9.12 -0.46 -3.47
N GLY A 162 -9.43 -1.21 -2.41
CA GLY A 162 -8.42 -1.81 -1.53
C GLY A 162 -7.50 -2.78 -2.27
N LEU A 163 -8.08 -3.65 -3.12
CA LEU A 163 -7.32 -4.57 -3.97
C LEU A 163 -6.42 -3.79 -4.94
N GLN A 164 -6.93 -2.74 -5.57
CA GLN A 164 -6.18 -1.94 -6.55
C GLN A 164 -4.95 -1.28 -5.93
N VAL A 165 -5.13 -0.63 -4.77
CA VAL A 165 -4.03 0.03 -4.06
C VAL A 165 -2.99 -0.99 -3.59
N SER A 166 -3.42 -2.15 -3.09
CA SER A 166 -2.52 -3.20 -2.60
C SER A 166 -1.63 -3.82 -3.68
N MET A 167 -2.01 -3.74 -4.96
CA MET A 167 -1.23 -4.30 -6.08
C MET A 167 -0.16 -3.33 -6.62
N GLY A 168 0.02 -2.13 -6.04
CA GLY A 168 0.97 -1.14 -6.54
C GLY A 168 2.41 -1.67 -6.69
N LYS A 169 2.94 -2.30 -5.63
CA LYS A 169 4.30 -2.89 -5.64
C LYS A 169 4.45 -4.01 -6.67
N PHE A 170 3.38 -4.79 -6.86
CA PHE A 170 3.36 -5.86 -7.85
C PHE A 170 3.55 -5.30 -9.26
N PHE A 171 2.78 -4.28 -9.65
CA PHE A 171 2.95 -3.67 -10.98
C PHE A 171 4.32 -3.01 -11.18
N VAL A 172 4.85 -2.35 -10.15
CA VAL A 172 6.23 -1.81 -10.19
C VAL A 172 7.23 -2.93 -10.47
N LYS A 173 7.12 -4.08 -9.76
CA LYS A 173 8.01 -5.22 -9.98
C LYS A 173 7.85 -5.81 -11.39
N LEU A 174 6.63 -5.92 -11.90
CA LEU A 174 6.38 -6.41 -13.26
C LEU A 174 6.98 -5.49 -14.34
N ASN A 175 6.92 -4.17 -14.14
CA ASN A 175 7.55 -3.21 -15.03
C ASN A 175 9.09 -3.31 -14.97
N GLN A 176 9.66 -3.49 -13.77
CA GLN A 176 11.10 -3.64 -13.59
C GLN A 176 11.67 -4.88 -14.30
N ILE A 177 10.89 -5.94 -14.45
CA ILE A 177 11.30 -7.14 -15.21
C ILE A 177 10.97 -7.05 -16.70
N GLY A 178 10.54 -5.89 -17.19
CA GLY A 178 10.22 -5.69 -18.60
C GLY A 178 8.93 -6.35 -19.07
N MET A 179 8.02 -6.75 -18.16
CA MET A 179 6.81 -7.48 -18.53
C MET A 179 5.88 -6.64 -19.40
N SER A 180 5.49 -7.17 -20.56
CA SER A 180 4.56 -6.49 -21.46
C SER A 180 3.17 -6.30 -20.84
N GLN A 181 2.47 -5.20 -21.16
CA GLN A 181 1.13 -4.93 -20.63
C GLN A 181 0.14 -6.09 -20.89
N LYS A 182 0.26 -6.76 -22.05
CA LYS A 182 -0.56 -7.92 -22.40
C LYS A 182 -0.35 -9.09 -21.43
N ASP A 183 0.92 -9.38 -21.10
CA ASP A 183 1.26 -10.44 -20.16
C ASP A 183 0.88 -10.05 -18.72
N GLN A 184 1.05 -8.78 -18.33
CA GLN A 184 0.59 -8.28 -17.03
C GLN A 184 -0.93 -8.45 -16.86
N ILE A 185 -1.73 -8.09 -17.88
CA ILE A 185 -3.19 -8.29 -17.87
C ILE A 185 -3.53 -9.78 -17.69
N THR A 186 -2.87 -10.64 -18.47
CA THR A 186 -3.10 -12.09 -18.44
C THR A 186 -2.75 -12.67 -17.07
N LEU A 187 -1.63 -12.24 -16.48
CA LEU A 187 -1.18 -12.67 -15.16
C LEU A 187 -2.17 -12.25 -14.07
N VAL A 188 -2.63 -11.00 -14.10
CA VAL A 188 -3.65 -10.51 -13.17
C VAL A 188 -4.92 -11.34 -13.28
N GLN A 189 -5.39 -11.63 -14.49
CA GLN A 189 -6.58 -12.47 -14.70
C GLN A 189 -6.41 -13.87 -14.09
N GLN A 190 -5.29 -14.55 -14.37
CA GLN A 190 -5.00 -15.86 -13.80
C GLN A 190 -5.00 -15.82 -12.26
N ILE A 191 -4.40 -14.79 -11.65
CA ILE A 191 -4.42 -14.62 -10.18
C ILE A 191 -5.84 -14.41 -9.67
N LEU A 192 -6.62 -13.49 -10.27
CA LEU A 192 -7.99 -13.23 -9.84
C LEU A 192 -8.89 -14.46 -9.97
N ASP A 193 -8.73 -15.23 -11.04
CA ASP A 193 -9.48 -16.45 -11.29
C ASP A 193 -9.11 -17.56 -10.30
N GLU A 194 -7.82 -17.72 -10.01
CA GLU A 194 -7.31 -18.69 -9.02
C GLU A 194 -7.86 -18.41 -7.62
N PHE A 195 -8.00 -17.13 -7.25
CA PHE A 195 -8.59 -16.71 -5.99
C PHE A 195 -10.12 -16.52 -6.07
N LYS A 196 -10.75 -16.83 -7.21
CA LYS A 196 -12.20 -16.72 -7.44
C LYS A 196 -12.75 -15.35 -7.06
N VAL A 197 -11.99 -14.31 -7.36
CA VAL A 197 -12.38 -12.94 -7.05
C VAL A 197 -13.63 -12.62 -7.86
N ASP A 198 -14.71 -12.26 -7.19
CA ASP A 198 -15.91 -11.79 -7.89
C ASP A 198 -15.63 -10.38 -8.46
N TRP A 199 -15.28 -10.33 -9.75
CA TRP A 199 -15.06 -9.13 -10.56
C TRP A 199 -15.85 -9.28 -11.87
N GLN A 200 -16.49 -8.20 -12.35
CA GLN A 200 -17.26 -8.23 -13.60
C GLN A 200 -16.39 -7.80 -14.79
N GLU A 201 -16.64 -8.35 -15.98
CA GLU A 201 -15.84 -8.09 -17.20
C GLU A 201 -15.85 -6.61 -17.63
N GLY A 202 -16.90 -5.84 -17.30
CA GLY A 202 -16.93 -4.37 -17.42
C GLY A 202 -15.98 -3.63 -16.47
N ALA A 203 -15.47 -4.31 -15.43
CA ALA A 203 -14.38 -3.82 -14.60
C ALA A 203 -12.99 -4.08 -15.22
N ARG A 204 -12.89 -4.69 -16.42
CA ARG A 204 -11.63 -4.72 -17.19
C ARG A 204 -11.12 -3.31 -17.49
N GLU A 205 -12.02 -2.34 -17.70
CA GLU A 205 -11.61 -0.93 -17.82
C GLU A 205 -11.06 -0.38 -16.51
N ASN A 206 -11.55 -0.85 -15.35
CA ASN A 206 -10.98 -0.53 -14.04
C ASN A 206 -9.63 -1.22 -13.80
N ILE A 207 -9.38 -2.37 -14.45
CA ILE A 207 -8.05 -3.02 -14.50
C ILE A 207 -7.11 -2.23 -15.43
N LYS A 208 -7.59 -1.71 -16.57
CA LYS A 208 -6.83 -0.73 -17.38
C LYS A 208 -6.57 0.58 -16.66
N PHE A 209 -7.53 1.08 -15.88
CA PHE A 209 -7.35 2.24 -15.01
C PHE A 209 -6.34 1.98 -13.89
N LEU A 210 -6.31 0.76 -13.36
CA LEU A 210 -5.25 0.23 -12.50
C LEU A 210 -3.88 0.36 -13.16
N PHE A 211 -3.77 -0.03 -14.45
CA PHE A 211 -2.54 0.14 -15.22
C PHE A 211 -2.16 1.61 -15.42
N SER A 212 -3.10 2.51 -15.74
CA SER A 212 -2.79 3.92 -16.03
C SER A 212 -2.63 4.82 -14.79
N TYR A 213 -3.33 4.55 -13.70
CA TYR A 213 -3.30 5.40 -12.49
C TYR A 213 -2.10 5.13 -11.59
N LEU A 214 -1.55 3.90 -11.63
CA LEU A 214 -0.30 3.56 -10.92
C LEU A 214 0.96 3.94 -11.70
N LEU A 215 0.87 4.13 -13.01
CA LEU A 215 1.95 4.63 -13.87
C LEU A 215 2.27 6.13 -13.68
N TRP A 216 1.47 6.86 -12.89
CA TRP A 216 1.65 8.29 -12.62
C TRP A 216 2.09 8.60 -11.18
N LYS A 217 2.45 7.58 -10.40
CA LYS A 217 2.88 7.78 -8.99
C LYS A 217 4.31 7.35 -8.66
N TYR A 218 5.12 6.96 -9.65
CA TYR A 218 6.57 6.83 -9.55
C TYR A 218 7.23 7.11 -10.90
#